data_AF-A0A261UN31-F1
#
_entry.id   AF-A0A261UN31-F1
#
_cell.length_a   1.000
_cell.length_b   1.000
_cell.length_c   1.000
_cell.angle_alpha   90.00
_cell.angle_beta   90.00
_cell.angle_gamma   90.00
#
_symmetry.space_group_name_H-M   'P 1'
#
loop_
_entity.id
_entity.type
_entity.pdbx_description
1 polymer ?
#
loop_
_entity_poly.entity_id
_entity_poly.type
_entity_poly.pdbx_seq_one_letter_code
_entity_poly.pdbx_strand_id
1 'polypeptide(L)' 'MPRSVGIVVSRGLATLHELQSVYGAEDLYNLLEIIAVDAYNTAILSEPRK' A
#
# COMPACT_ATOMS: atom_id res chain seq x y z
N MET A 1 0.02 -15.95 -2.11
CA MET A 1 0.08 -14.77 -1.24
C MET A 1 1.37 -14.73 -0.42
N PRO A 2 2.51 -14.28 -1.00
CA PRO A 2 3.61 -13.69 -0.19
C PRO A 2 3.89 -12.21 -0.54
N ARG A 3 3.43 -11.74 -1.71
CA ARG A 3 3.77 -10.41 -2.23
C ARG A 3 3.10 -9.24 -1.49
N SER A 4 1.90 -9.45 -0.94
CA SER A 4 1.11 -8.40 -0.28
C SER A 4 1.83 -7.77 0.91
N VAL A 5 2.36 -8.60 1.83
CA VAL A 5 3.15 -8.16 2.98
C VAL A 5 4.38 -7.38 2.52
N GLY A 6 5.13 -7.93 1.56
CA GLY A 6 6.36 -7.29 1.06
C GLY A 6 6.10 -5.93 0.41
N ILE A 7 5.00 -5.77 -0.33
CA ILE A 7 4.63 -4.49 -0.96
C ILE A 7 4.37 -3.42 0.09
N VAL A 8 3.56 -3.72 1.11
CA VAL A 8 3.21 -2.76 2.17
C VAL A 8 4.44 -2.35 2.99
N VAL A 9 5.29 -3.31 3.33
CA VAL A 9 6.57 -3.04 4.04
C VAL A 9 7.51 -2.20 3.19
N SER A 10 7.66 -2.52 1.90
CA SER A 10 8.55 -1.79 0.99
C SER A 10 8.09 -0.36 0.71
N ARG A 11 6.77 -0.11 0.81
CA ARG A 11 6.18 1.23 0.70
C ARG A 11 6.23 2.01 2.02
N GLY A 12 6.70 1.41 3.11
CA GLY A 12 6.82 2.05 4.41
C GLY A 12 5.49 2.32 5.11
N LEU A 13 4.41 1.67 4.70
CA LEU A 13 3.08 1.86 5.30
C LEU A 13 2.86 1.03 6.57
N ALA A 14 3.62 -0.06 6.74
CA ALA A 14 3.68 -0.83 7.97
C ALA A 14 5.01 -1.57 8.06
N THR A 15 5.45 -1.89 9.27
CA THR A 15 6.55 -2.82 9.51
C THR A 15 6.07 -4.26 9.45
N LEU A 16 7.00 -5.21 9.25
CA LEU A 16 6.67 -6.63 9.33
C LEU A 16 6.11 -7.02 10.70
N HIS A 17 6.62 -6.39 11.78
CA HIS A 17 6.16 -6.66 13.13
C HIS A 17 4.69 -6.25 13.34
N GLU A 18 4.30 -5.06 12.86
CA GLU A 18 2.92 -4.58 12.95
C GLU A 18 1.97 -5.48 12.17
N LEU A 19 2.34 -5.92 10.96
CA LEU A 19 1.53 -6.85 10.15
C LEU A 19 1.36 -8.25 10.78
N GLN A 20 2.21 -8.61 11.75
CA GLN A 20 2.16 -9.91 12.43
C GLN A 20 1.52 -9.86 13.82
N SER A 21 1.39 -8.67 14.42
CA SER A 21 1.01 -8.54 15.84
C SER A 21 -0.08 -7.51 16.13
N VAL A 22 -0.26 -6.51 15.26
CA VAL A 22 -1.21 -5.41 15.45
C VAL A 22 -2.31 -5.46 14.40
N TYR A 23 -1.92 -5.61 13.14
CA TYR A 23 -2.82 -5.54 12.00
C TYR A 23 -3.40 -6.91 11.64
N GLY A 24 -4.70 -6.90 11.35
CA GLY A 24 -5.39 -8.03 10.77
C GLY A 24 -5.19 -8.14 9.25
N ALA A 25 -5.77 -9.18 8.66
CA ALA A 25 -5.75 -9.35 7.22
C ALA A 25 -6.47 -8.20 6.49
N GLU A 26 -7.55 -7.66 7.08
CA GLU A 26 -8.30 -6.51 6.53
C GLU A 26 -7.42 -5.26 6.43
N ASP A 27 -6.67 -4.94 7.48
CA ASP A 27 -5.74 -3.81 7.47
C ASP A 27 -4.69 -3.94 6.37
N LEU A 28 -4.14 -5.16 6.16
CA LEU A 28 -3.22 -5.41 5.05
C LEU A 28 -3.85 -5.08 3.69
N TYR A 29 -5.13 -5.42 3.49
CA TYR A 29 -5.84 -5.10 2.24
C TYR A 29 -6.15 -3.61 2.12
N ASN A 30 -6.52 -2.94 3.21
CA ASN A 30 -6.71 -1.49 3.24
C ASN A 30 -5.41 -0.74 2.86
N LEU A 31 -4.26 -1.19 3.37
CA LEU A 31 -2.96 -0.61 3.02
C LEU A 31 -2.60 -0.85 1.54
N LEU A 32 -2.98 -1.98 0.97
CA LEU A 32 -2.81 -2.23 -0.47
C LEU A 32 -3.69 -1.31 -1.32
N GLU A 33 -4.93 -1.04 -0.86
CA GLU A 33 -5.82 -0.09 -1.54
C GLU A 33 -5.26 1.33 -1.51
N ILE A 34 -4.72 1.78 -0.37
CA ILE A 34 -4.04 3.07 -0.27
C ILE A 34 -2.91 3.17 -1.31
N ILE A 35 -2.07 2.14 -1.43
CA ILE A 35 -0.98 2.11 -2.44
C ILE A 35 -1.53 2.23 -3.87
N ALA A 36 -2.65 1.57 -4.17
CA ALA A 36 -3.27 1.62 -5.49
C ALA A 36 -3.83 3.03 -5.80
N VAL A 37 -4.52 3.64 -4.82
CA VAL A 37 -5.05 5.01 -4.94
C VAL A 37 -3.93 6.03 -5.09
N ASP A 38 -2.85 5.90 -4.32
CA ASP A 38 -1.68 6.79 -4.43
C ASP A 38 -1.02 6.70 -5.80
N ALA A 39 -0.90 5.48 -6.35
CA ALA A 39 -0.36 5.27 -7.69
C ALA A 39 -1.25 5.91 -8.77
N TYR A 40 -2.57 5.77 -8.64
CA TYR A 40 -3.53 6.42 -9.53
C TYR A 40 -3.43 7.95 -9.45
N ASN A 41 -3.44 8.51 -8.24
CA ASN A 41 -3.33 9.96 -8.03
C ASN A 41 -2.03 10.51 -8.59
N THR A 42 -0.91 9.81 -8.37
CA THR A 42 0.40 10.19 -8.92
C THR A 42 0.38 10.20 -10.45
N ALA A 43 -0.25 9.20 -11.07
CA ALA A 43 -0.38 9.14 -12.53
C ALA A 43 -1.16 10.35 -13.07
N ILE A 44 -2.34 10.62 -12.51
CA ILE A 44 -3.18 11.77 -12.91
C ILE A 44 -2.44 13.11 -12.72
N LEU A 45 -1.72 13.29 -11.61
CA LEU A 45 -0.94 14.51 -11.37
C LEU A 45 0.23 14.68 -12.34
N SER A 46 0.77 13.57 -12.87
CA SER A 46 1.87 13.58 -13.83
C SER A 46 1.41 13.81 -15.28
N GLU A 47 0.10 13.76 -15.55
CA GLU A 47 -0.43 14.02 -16.89
C GLU A 47 -0.28 15.51 -17.25
N PRO A 48 0.33 15.85 -18.40
CA PRO A 48 0.40 17.23 -18.84
C PRO A 48 -1.01 17.74 -19.12
N ARG A 49 -1.38 18.82 -18.44
CA ARG A 49 -2.62 19.56 -18.71
C ARG A 49 -2.70 19.92 -20.19
N LYS A 50 -3.74 19.41 -20.88
CA LYS A 50 -4.11 19.84 -22.22
C LYS A 50 -4.65 21.27 -22.21
#